data_AF-A0A239WV59-F1
#
_entry.id   AF-A0A239WV59-F1
#
_cell.length_a   1.000
_cell.length_b   1.000
_cell.length_c   1.000
_cell.angle_alpha   90.00
_cell.angle_beta   90.00
_cell.angle_gamma   90.00
#
_symmetry.space_group_name_H-M   'P 1'
#
loop_
_entity.id
_entity.type
_entity.pdbx_description
1 polymer ?
#
loop_
_entity_poly.entity_id
_entity_poly.type
_entity_poly.pdbx_seq_one_letter_code
_entity_poly.pdbx_strand_id
1 'polypeptide(L)' 'MENKKNTPSKGVVIAIGVIISLIIFYFILMAIFPDLFESLNTGEAQPVTN' A
#
# COMPACT_ATOMS: atom_id res chain seq x y z
N MET A 1 9.01 37.42 17.71
CA MET A 1 8.17 36.20 17.73
C MET A 1 8.77 35.24 16.71
N GLU A 2 9.50 34.22 17.16
CA GLU A 2 10.13 33.26 16.24
C GLU A 2 9.06 32.38 15.58
N ASN A 3 9.04 32.38 14.26
CA ASN A 3 8.18 31.53 13.44
C ASN A 3 8.64 30.08 13.60
N LYS A 4 7.97 29.32 14.47
CA LYS A 4 8.21 27.89 14.67
C LYS A 4 7.79 27.12 13.42
N LYS A 5 8.76 26.83 12.55
CA LYS A 5 8.55 26.12 11.29
C LYS A 5 8.09 24.69 11.57
N ASN A 6 6.81 24.39 11.26
CA ASN A 6 6.25 23.04 11.37
C ASN A 6 6.84 22.15 10.28
N THR A 7 8.08 21.70 10.51
CA THR A 7 8.76 20.76 9.62
C THR A 7 8.40 19.36 10.10
N PRO A 8 7.92 18.46 9.24
CA PRO A 8 7.58 17.10 9.64
C PRO A 8 8.79 16.45 10.32
N SER A 9 8.52 15.72 11.41
CA SER A 9 9.59 15.02 12.12
C SER A 9 10.22 13.98 11.18
N LYS A 10 11.50 13.65 11.41
CA LYS A 10 12.21 12.65 10.60
C LYS A 10 11.43 11.33 10.53
N GLY A 11 10.75 10.95 11.60
CA GLY A 11 9.90 9.76 11.64
C GLY A 11 8.73 9.81 10.66
N VAL A 12 8.08 10.96 10.50
CA VAL A 12 6.98 11.13 9.54
C VAL A 12 7.48 10.99 8.10
N VAL A 13 8.64 11.57 7.79
CA VAL A 13 9.24 11.46 6.46
C VAL A 13 9.61 10.01 6.13
N ILE A 14 10.19 9.29 7.10
CA ILE A 14 10.52 7.87 6.95
C ILE A 14 9.26 7.03 6.76
N ALA A 15 8.21 7.26 7.56
CA ALA A 15 6.95 6.53 7.47
C ALA A 15 6.30 6.67 6.09
N ILE A 16 6.28 7.89 5.53
CA ILE A 16 5.79 8.14 4.17
C ILE A 16 6.65 7.36 3.15
N GLY A 17 7.97 7.38 3.30
CA GLY A 17 8.87 6.62 2.44
C GLY A 17 8.61 5.11 2.48
N VAL A 18 8.36 4.55 3.67
CA VAL A 18 8.03 3.12 3.84
C VAL A 18 6.70 2.79 3.14
N ILE A 19 5.67 3.63 3.30
CA ILE A 19 4.37 3.43 2.63
C ILE A 19 4.55 3.40 1.11
N ILE A 20 5.26 4.38 0.55
CA ILE A 20 5.54 4.43 -0.89
C ILE A 20 6.32 3.19 -1.33
N SER A 21 7.32 2.77 -0.55
CA SER A 21 8.10 1.57 -0.84
C SER A 21 7.25 0.30 -0.85
N LEU A 22 6.29 0.15 0.07
CA LEU A 22 5.39 -0.99 0.13
C LEU A 22 4.43 -1.02 -1.07
N ILE A 23 3.95 0.14 -1.51
CA ILE A 23 3.11 0.26 -2.71
C ILE A 23 3.88 -0.23 -3.94
N ILE A 24 5.12 0.23 -4.13
CA ILE A 24 5.97 -0.20 -5.25
C ILE A 24 6.23 -1.71 -5.15
N PHE A 25 6.53 -2.22 -3.96
CA PHE A 25 6.76 -3.64 -3.74
C PHE A 25 5.54 -4.50 -4.10
N TYR A 26 4.33 -4.06 -3.74
CA TYR A 26 3.09 -4.72 -4.14
C TYR A 26 2.97 -4.84 -5.66
N PHE A 27 3.22 -3.75 -6.40
CA PHE A 27 3.15 -3.78 -7.87
C PHE A 27 4.20 -4.71 -8.49
N ILE A 28 5.42 -4.74 -7.95
CA ILE A 28 6.47 -5.65 -8.42
C ILE A 28 6.06 -7.10 -8.19
N LEU A 29 5.54 -7.43 -7.00
CA LEU A 29 5.06 -8.78 -6.70
C LEU A 29 3.92 -9.19 -7.62
N MET A 30 2.95 -8.29 -7.85
CA MET A 30 1.82 -8.56 -8.75
C MET A 30 2.27 -8.80 -10.19
N ALA A 31 3.29 -8.09 -10.67
CA ALA A 31 3.79 -8.22 -12.04
C ALA A 31 4.64 -9.49 -12.26
N ILE A 32 5.40 -9.93 -11.26
CA ILE A 32 6.32 -11.07 -11.38
C ILE A 32 5.69 -12.38 -10.88
N PHE A 33 4.84 -12.31 -9.87
CA PHE A 33 4.23 -13.46 -9.18
C PHE A 33 2.70 -13.32 -9.09
N PRO A 34 1.98 -13.25 -10.23
CA PRO A 34 0.52 -13.07 -10.24
C PRO A 34 -0.21 -14.19 -9.49
N ASP A 35 0.29 -15.42 -9.58
CA ASP A 35 -0.31 -16.62 -8.97
C ASP A 35 -0.46 -16.51 -7.44
N LEU A 36 0.41 -15.75 -6.76
CA LEU A 36 0.30 -15.51 -5.31
C LEU A 36 -0.98 -14.77 -4.93
N PHE A 37 -1.60 -14.10 -5.89
CA PHE A 37 -2.78 -13.25 -5.70
C PHE A 37 -4.06 -13.88 -6.25
N GLU A 38 -4.00 -15.00 -6.97
CA GLU A 38 -5.18 -15.66 -7.57
C GLU A 38 -6.16 -16.20 -6.52
N SER A 39 -5.67 -16.66 -5.37
CA SER A 39 -6.52 -17.17 -4.29
C SER A 39 -7.09 -16.07 -3.40
N LEU A 40 -6.75 -14.81 -3.64
CA LEU A 40 -7.28 -13.71 -2.86
C LEU A 40 -8.74 -13.49 -3.24
N ASN A 41 -9.59 -13.37 -2.22
CA ASN A 41 -10.99 -13.06 -2.44
C ASN A 41 -11.08 -11.63 -3.01
N THR A 42 -11.35 -11.52 -4.30
CA THR A 42 -11.46 -10.25 -5.03
C THR A 42 -12.77 -9.52 -4.72
N GLY A 43 -13.65 -10.13 -3.91
CA GLY A 43 -14.96 -9.59 -3.58
C GLY A 43 -15.96 -9.67 -4.72
N GLU A 44 -15.69 -10.48 -5.75
CA GLU A 44 -16.67 -10.76 -6.81
C GLU A 44 -17.92 -11.40 -6.18
N ALA A 45 -19.09 -10.85 -6.50
CA ALA A 45 -20.35 -11.37 -6.00
C ALA A 45 -20.53 -12.82 -6.48
N GLN A 46 -20.50 -13.77 -5.53
CA GLN A 46 -20.83 -15.15 -5.85
C GLN A 46 -22.32 -15.22 -6.19
N PRO A 47 -22.71 -15.80 -7.34
CA PRO A 47 -24.11 -15.91 -7.71
C PRO A 47 -24.85 -16.73 -6.65
N VAL A 48 -25.86 -16.12 -6.02
CA VAL A 48 -26.80 -16.85 -5.17
C VAL A 48 -27.55 -17.84 -6.06
N THR A 49 -27.27 -19.13 -5.86
CA THR A 49 -27.97 -20.21 -6.56
C THR A 49 -29.27 -20.48 -5.82
N ASN A 50 -30.41 -20.31 -6.50
CA ASN A 50 -31.73 -20.69 -6.01
C ASN A 50 -32.05 -22.15 -6.34
#